data_AF-A0A097AU45-F1
#
_entry.id   AF-A0A097AU45-F1
#
_cell.length_a   1.000
_cell.length_b   1.000
_cell.length_c   1.000
_cell.angle_alpha   90.00
_cell.angle_beta   90.00
_cell.angle_gamma   90.00
#
_symmetry.space_group_name_H-M   'P 1'
#
loop_
_entity.id
_entity.type
_entity.pdbx_description
1 polymer ?
#
loop_
_entity_poly.entity_id
_entity_poly.type
_entity_poly.pdbx_seq_one_letter_code
_entity_poly.pdbx_strand_id
1 'polypeptide(L)'
;MFIFIFSLPNIAFSQVGDNKLISVSEIIVNKNDAKKIAENHIIREKYSAEFKDWINGKVDNGTELVDFNNNLIAYIFNVYDKTGPLGYVIVSANKNMPPILEYSRANSPYSIGLSKIKQNLQKNETLKKHLMYIFSLTHT
;
A
#
# COMPACT_ATOMS: atom_id res chain seq x y z
N MET A 1 39.24 48.08 8.81
CA MET A 1 38.63 47.78 7.50
C MET A 1 38.97 46.33 7.17
N PHE A 2 37.96 45.47 7.15
CA PHE A 2 38.07 44.01 6.99
C PHE A 2 38.05 43.61 5.51
N ILE A 3 38.83 42.60 5.12
CA ILE A 3 38.43 41.69 4.03
C ILE A 3 38.84 40.26 4.40
N PHE A 4 37.87 39.44 4.81
CA PHE A 4 37.98 37.98 4.81
C PHE A 4 37.52 37.49 3.45
N ILE A 5 38.40 36.82 2.70
CA ILE A 5 38.06 36.20 1.42
C ILE A 5 37.65 34.76 1.73
N PHE A 6 36.35 34.48 1.74
CA PHE A 6 35.85 33.11 1.77
C PHE A 6 35.90 32.54 0.36
N SER A 7 36.79 31.58 0.10
CA SER A 7 36.70 30.77 -1.11
C SER A 7 35.53 29.79 -0.98
N LEU A 8 34.65 29.78 -1.97
CA LEU A 8 33.58 28.79 -2.07
C LEU A 8 34.21 27.44 -2.49
N PRO A 9 33.90 26.32 -1.83
CA PRO A 9 34.32 25.02 -2.33
C PRO A 9 33.54 24.71 -3.61
N ASN A 10 34.26 24.42 -4.70
CA ASN A 10 33.67 23.86 -5.91
C ASN A 10 33.08 22.49 -5.57
N ILE A 11 31.76 22.34 -5.66
CA ILE A 11 31.11 21.03 -5.62
C ILE A 11 31.32 20.41 -7.00
N ALA A 12 32.24 19.45 -7.09
CA ALA A 12 32.38 18.61 -8.28
C ALA A 12 31.26 17.56 -8.27
N PHE A 13 30.32 17.65 -9.20
CA PHE A 13 29.43 16.53 -9.50
C PHE A 13 30.23 15.49 -10.29
N SER A 14 30.37 14.30 -9.72
CA SER A 14 30.88 13.14 -10.47
C SER A 14 29.90 12.83 -11.60
N GLN A 15 30.40 12.77 -12.84
CA GLN A 15 29.63 12.21 -13.95
C GLN A 15 29.47 10.72 -13.66
N VAL A 16 28.26 10.34 -13.23
CA VAL A 16 27.86 8.94 -13.12
C VAL A 16 27.89 8.39 -14.54
N GLY A 17 28.90 7.56 -14.83
CA GLY A 17 28.99 6.83 -16.08
C GLY A 17 27.69 6.09 -16.36
N ASP A 18 27.36 5.94 -17.65
CA ASP A 18 26.13 5.31 -18.13
C ASP A 18 25.89 3.97 -17.45
N ASN A 19 25.20 4.00 -16.31
CA ASN A 19 24.65 2.83 -15.69
C ASN A 19 23.58 2.38 -16.67
N LYS A 20 23.90 1.36 -17.46
CA LYS A 20 22.93 0.57 -18.22
C LYS A 20 21.73 0.40 -17.31
N LEU A 21 20.66 1.13 -17.61
CA LEU A 21 19.40 1.07 -16.89
C LEU A 21 18.92 -0.37 -17.04
N ILE A 22 19.20 -1.22 -16.05
CA ILE A 22 18.52 -2.49 -15.91
C ILE A 22 17.05 -2.09 -15.86
N SER A 23 16.29 -2.50 -16.87
CA SER A 23 14.88 -2.17 -16.91
C SER A 23 14.27 -2.67 -15.60
N VAL A 24 13.74 -1.74 -14.80
CA VAL A 24 13.20 -2.02 -13.45
C VAL A 24 12.06 -3.06 -13.53
N SER A 25 11.58 -3.35 -14.74
CA SER A 25 10.60 -4.36 -15.10
C SER A 25 11.05 -5.82 -14.96
N GLU A 26 12.34 -6.17 -14.80
CA GLU A 26 12.76 -7.58 -14.89
C GLU A 26 12.81 -8.36 -13.57
N ILE A 27 12.67 -7.71 -12.41
CA ILE A 27 12.78 -8.38 -11.11
C ILE A 27 11.53 -8.18 -10.24
N ILE A 28 10.38 -8.41 -10.85
CA ILE A 28 9.06 -8.32 -10.21
C ILE A 28 8.75 -9.64 -9.49
N VAL A 29 8.42 -9.56 -8.20
CA VAL A 29 7.75 -10.63 -7.43
C VAL A 29 6.31 -10.67 -7.90
N ASN A 30 5.82 -11.80 -8.39
CA ASN A 30 4.41 -11.91 -8.74
C ASN A 30 3.54 -11.97 -7.47
N LYS A 31 2.24 -11.66 -7.61
CA LYS A 31 1.31 -11.58 -6.48
C LYS A 31 1.20 -12.87 -5.66
N ASN A 32 1.28 -14.04 -6.31
CA ASN A 32 1.16 -15.32 -5.60
C ASN A 32 2.37 -15.58 -4.70
N ASP A 33 3.57 -15.22 -5.17
CA ASP A 33 4.79 -15.33 -4.38
C ASP A 33 4.80 -14.27 -3.26
N ALA A 34 4.33 -13.05 -3.54
CA ALA A 34 4.15 -12.03 -2.52
C ALA A 34 3.15 -12.48 -1.43
N LYS A 35 2.07 -13.17 -1.81
CA LYS A 35 1.10 -13.73 -0.87
C LYS A 35 1.75 -14.78 0.04
N LYS A 36 2.54 -15.70 -0.52
CA LYS A 36 3.28 -16.69 0.27
C LYS A 36 4.27 -16.03 1.24
N ILE A 37 4.93 -14.96 0.81
CA ILE A 37 5.81 -14.17 1.68
C ILE A 37 5.03 -13.60 2.87
N ALA A 38 3.85 -13.02 2.62
CA ALA A 38 2.98 -12.51 3.68
C ALA A 38 2.49 -13.64 4.61
N GLU A 39 2.06 -14.78 4.07
CA GLU A 39 1.63 -15.96 4.84
C GLU A 39 2.76 -16.48 5.75
N ASN A 40 3.99 -16.58 5.22
CA ASN A 40 5.14 -17.01 6.00
C ASN A 40 5.51 -15.98 7.07
N HIS A 41 5.36 -14.69 6.78
CA HIS A 41 5.59 -13.62 7.74
C HIS A 41 4.62 -13.72 8.92
N ILE A 42 3.31 -13.87 8.68
CA ILE A 42 2.33 -14.00 9.79
C ILE A 42 2.59 -15.26 10.63
N ILE A 43 3.03 -16.37 10.00
CA ILE A 43 3.38 -17.61 10.70
C ILE A 43 4.55 -17.38 11.66
N ARG A 44 5.50 -16.51 11.32
CA ARG A 44 6.62 -16.14 12.18
C ARG A 44 6.19 -15.18 13.28
N GLU A 45 5.46 -14.12 12.93
CA GLU A 45 5.12 -13.05 13.87
C GLU A 45 4.15 -13.52 14.97
N LYS A 46 3.33 -14.56 14.73
CA LYS A 46 2.41 -15.11 15.74
C LYS A 46 3.09 -15.58 17.04
N TYR A 47 4.40 -15.82 17.01
CA TYR A 47 5.18 -16.22 18.18
C TYR A 47 5.67 -15.02 19.01
N SER A 48 5.60 -13.80 18.46
CA SER A 48 5.87 -12.57 19.20
C SER A 48 4.72 -12.28 20.18
N ALA A 49 5.01 -11.62 21.30
CA ALA A 49 3.98 -11.22 22.25
C ALA A 49 2.98 -10.21 21.66
N GLU A 50 3.44 -9.40 20.70
CA GLU A 50 2.66 -8.32 20.10
C GLU A 50 1.60 -8.82 19.10
N PHE A 51 1.90 -9.88 18.36
CA PHE A 51 1.05 -10.39 17.28
C PHE A 51 0.45 -11.77 17.57
N LYS A 52 0.26 -12.11 18.86
CA LYS A 52 -0.30 -13.42 19.27
C LYS A 52 -1.66 -13.74 18.66
N ASP A 53 -2.47 -12.72 18.42
CA ASP A 53 -3.78 -12.78 17.77
C ASP A 53 -3.70 -13.26 16.31
N TRP A 54 -2.55 -13.10 15.65
CA TRP A 54 -2.33 -13.60 14.28
C TRP A 54 -2.16 -15.13 14.19
N ILE A 55 -2.27 -15.87 15.30
CA ILE A 55 -2.10 -17.33 15.32
C ILE A 55 -3.03 -18.09 14.36
N ASN A 56 -4.23 -17.57 14.13
CA ASN A 56 -5.22 -18.09 13.18
C ASN A 56 -5.42 -17.14 11.98
N GLY A 57 -4.54 -16.15 11.84
CA GLY A 57 -4.61 -15.14 10.80
C GLY A 57 -4.47 -15.77 9.42
N LYS A 58 -5.22 -15.22 8.46
CA LYS A 58 -5.12 -15.52 7.03
C LYS A 58 -5.00 -14.20 6.28
N VAL A 59 -4.32 -14.26 5.14
CA VAL A 59 -4.22 -13.11 4.24
C VAL A 59 -5.21 -13.22 3.09
N ASP A 60 -5.67 -12.07 2.59
CA ASP A 60 -6.60 -12.01 1.45
C ASP A 60 -5.87 -12.24 0.10
N ASN A 61 -6.51 -11.84 -1.00
CA ASN A 61 -5.92 -11.98 -2.34
C ASN A 61 -4.90 -10.88 -2.70
N GLY A 62 -4.70 -9.91 -1.80
CA GLY A 62 -3.80 -8.78 -1.99
C GLY A 62 -4.32 -7.73 -2.96
N THR A 63 -3.91 -6.49 -2.72
CA THR A 63 -4.09 -5.37 -3.65
C THR A 63 -2.75 -4.88 -4.14
N GLU A 64 -2.65 -4.59 -5.43
CA GLU A 64 -1.47 -3.97 -6.04
C GLU A 64 -1.36 -2.50 -5.62
N LEU A 65 -0.15 -2.10 -5.24
CA LEU A 65 0.23 -0.71 -4.98
C LEU A 65 1.14 -0.27 -6.12
N VAL A 66 0.77 0.84 -6.76
CA VAL A 66 1.48 1.42 -7.89
C VAL A 66 1.99 2.82 -7.58
N ASP A 67 3.07 3.23 -8.24
CA ASP A 67 3.55 4.62 -8.20
C ASP A 67 2.70 5.54 -9.12
N PHE A 68 3.07 6.82 -9.20
CA PHE A 68 2.39 7.81 -10.04
C PHE A 68 2.49 7.52 -11.56
N ASN A 69 3.43 6.67 -11.96
CA ASN A 69 3.63 6.24 -13.35
C ASN A 69 2.97 4.88 -13.62
N ASN A 70 2.15 4.38 -12.68
CA ASN A 70 1.45 3.10 -12.76
C ASN A 70 2.39 1.89 -12.77
N ASN A 71 3.62 2.04 -12.27
CA ASN A 71 4.52 0.91 -12.04
C ASN A 71 4.15 0.20 -10.75
N LEU A 72 4.06 -1.12 -10.79
CA LEU A 72 3.87 -1.94 -9.60
C LEU A 72 5.08 -1.82 -8.65
N ILE A 73 4.84 -1.38 -7.42
CA ILE A 73 5.88 -1.20 -6.39
C ILE A 73 5.73 -2.18 -5.22
N ALA A 74 4.50 -2.57 -4.87
CA ALA A 74 4.23 -3.45 -3.73
C ALA A 74 2.86 -4.11 -3.82
N TYR A 75 2.62 -5.04 -2.90
CA TYR A 75 1.32 -5.64 -2.63
C TYR A 75 0.93 -5.41 -1.17
N ILE A 76 -0.33 -5.07 -0.92
CA ILE A 76 -0.89 -5.01 0.43
C ILE A 76 -1.86 -6.16 0.66
N PHE A 77 -1.64 -6.92 1.73
CA PHE A 77 -2.48 -8.04 2.14
C PHE A 77 -3.12 -7.73 3.47
N ASN A 78 -4.46 -7.78 3.56
CA ASN A 78 -5.14 -7.67 4.85
C ASN A 78 -5.06 -9.00 5.58
N VAL A 79 -4.80 -8.96 6.89
CA VAL A 79 -4.83 -10.11 7.79
C VAL A 79 -6.17 -10.14 8.48
N TYR A 80 -6.83 -11.29 8.48
CA TYR A 80 -8.12 -11.51 9.12
C TYR A 80 -8.20 -12.88 9.78
N ASP A 81 -9.10 -13.02 10.73
CA ASP A 81 -9.54 -14.30 11.24
C ASP A 81 -11.07 -14.41 11.19
N LYS A 82 -11.64 -15.33 11.97
CA LYS A 82 -13.10 -15.50 12.05
C LYS A 82 -13.81 -14.36 12.77
N THR A 83 -13.08 -13.59 13.59
CA THR A 83 -13.61 -12.51 14.43
C THR A 83 -13.55 -11.17 13.73
N GLY A 84 -12.61 -10.98 12.81
CA GLY A 84 -12.53 -9.77 12.00
C GLY A 84 -11.12 -9.46 11.48
N PRO A 85 -10.87 -8.18 11.14
CA PRO A 85 -9.56 -7.73 10.70
C PRO A 85 -8.56 -7.74 11.87
N LEU A 86 -7.37 -8.27 11.61
CA LEU A 86 -6.25 -8.35 12.55
C LEU A 86 -5.10 -7.41 12.20
N GLY A 87 -5.05 -6.91 10.96
CA GLY A 87 -3.96 -6.05 10.50
C GLY A 87 -3.73 -6.11 9.00
N TYR A 88 -2.50 -5.76 8.59
CA TYR A 88 -2.03 -5.90 7.21
C TYR A 88 -0.53 -6.15 7.13
N VAL A 89 -0.09 -6.60 5.95
CA VAL A 89 1.31 -6.76 5.56
C VAL A 89 1.50 -6.14 4.18
N ILE A 90 2.53 -5.32 4.03
CA ILE A 90 2.98 -4.75 2.75
C ILE A 90 4.23 -5.50 2.30
N VAL A 91 4.13 -6.13 1.13
CA VAL A 91 5.20 -6.92 0.52
C VAL A 91 5.75 -6.19 -0.71
N SER A 92 7.07 -6.07 -0.80
CA SER A 92 7.73 -5.46 -1.95
C SER A 92 7.48 -6.25 -3.23
N ALA A 93 7.18 -5.56 -4.34
CA ALA A 93 7.17 -6.19 -5.66
C ALA A 93 8.58 -6.27 -6.27
N ASN A 94 9.59 -5.60 -5.70
CA ASN A 94 10.96 -5.59 -6.18
C ASN A 94 11.83 -6.54 -5.32
N LYS A 95 12.45 -7.56 -5.95
CA LYS A 95 13.30 -8.53 -5.21
C LYS A 95 14.59 -7.94 -4.64
N ASN A 96 15.00 -6.74 -5.07
CA ASN A 96 16.17 -6.05 -4.54
C ASN A 96 15.86 -5.21 -3.28
N MET A 97 14.58 -5.12 -2.89
CA MET A 97 14.15 -4.49 -1.65
C MET A 97 13.83 -5.55 -0.59
N PRO A 98 13.79 -5.17 0.70
CA PRO A 98 13.29 -6.06 1.75
C PRO A 98 11.91 -6.62 1.38
N PRO A 99 11.68 -7.93 1.56
CA PRO A 99 10.43 -8.56 1.14
C PRO A 99 9.22 -8.02 1.90
N ILE A 100 9.38 -7.71 3.19
CA ILE A 100 8.37 -7.04 4.01
C ILE A 100 8.77 -5.58 4.16
N LEU A 101 7.94 -4.68 3.65
CA LEU A 101 8.16 -3.24 3.74
C LEU A 101 7.54 -2.67 5.02
N GLU A 102 6.35 -3.16 5.38
CA GLU A 102 5.61 -2.70 6.55
C GLU A 102 4.60 -3.77 6.97
N TYR A 103 4.24 -3.78 8.25
CA TYR A 103 3.14 -4.56 8.79
C TYR A 103 2.62 -3.90 10.06
N SER A 104 1.34 -4.09 10.35
CA SER A 104 0.69 -3.48 11.52
C SER A 104 -0.58 -4.22 11.89
N ARG A 105 -1.00 -4.09 13.15
CA ARG A 105 -2.32 -4.52 13.65
C ARG A 105 -3.44 -3.53 13.33
N ALA A 106 -3.10 -2.35 12.84
CA ALA A 106 -4.09 -1.36 12.41
C ALA A 106 -4.81 -1.81 11.14
N ASN A 107 -5.94 -1.18 10.84
CA ASN A 107 -6.58 -1.34 9.54
C ASN A 107 -5.64 -0.84 8.43
N SER A 108 -5.62 -1.56 7.30
CA SER A 108 -4.88 -1.16 6.12
C SER A 108 -5.23 0.27 5.68
N PRO A 109 -4.25 1.12 5.34
CA PRO A 109 -4.52 2.45 4.80
C PRO A 109 -5.35 2.36 3.50
N TYR A 110 -5.22 1.26 2.76
CA TYR A 110 -5.97 1.01 1.54
C TYR A 110 -7.45 0.68 1.80
N SER A 111 -7.75 -0.11 2.83
CA SER A 111 -9.14 -0.49 3.16
C SER A 111 -9.94 0.68 3.74
N ILE A 112 -9.28 1.58 4.48
CA ILE A 112 -9.89 2.83 4.97
C ILE A 112 -10.26 3.76 3.82
N GLY A 113 -9.40 3.89 2.80
CA GLY A 113 -9.70 4.68 1.61
C GLY A 113 -10.91 4.15 0.84
N LEU A 114 -10.94 2.85 0.55
CA LEU A 114 -12.04 2.22 -0.20
C LEU A 114 -13.39 2.28 0.52
N SER A 115 -13.41 2.09 1.84
CA SER A 115 -14.65 2.15 2.62
C SER A 115 -15.28 3.56 2.58
N LYS A 116 -14.47 4.62 2.71
CA LYS A 116 -14.93 6.00 2.55
C LYS A 116 -15.50 6.28 1.16
N ILE A 117 -14.82 5.81 0.11
CA ILE A 117 -15.29 5.95 -1.28
C ILE A 117 -16.64 5.25 -1.46
N LYS A 118 -16.77 4.00 -0.99
CA LYS A 118 -18.03 3.24 -1.09
C LYS A 118 -19.18 3.92 -0.34
N GLN A 119 -18.94 4.43 0.86
CA GLN A 119 -19.95 5.17 1.63
C GLN A 119 -20.41 6.42 0.89
N ASN A 120 -19.49 7.18 0.31
CA ASN A 120 -19.83 8.38 -0.46
C ASN A 120 -20.65 8.05 -1.71
N LEU A 121 -20.29 6.98 -2.42
CA LEU A 121 -21.05 6.52 -3.59
C LEU A 121 -22.48 6.08 -3.21
N GLN A 122 -22.63 5.30 -2.14
CA GLN A 122 -23.95 4.88 -1.65
C GLN A 122 -24.82 6.07 -1.22
N LYS A 123 -24.23 7.06 -0.55
CA LYS A 123 -24.93 8.28 -0.14
C LYS A 123 -25.43 9.06 -1.35
N ASN A 124 -24.62 9.18 -2.39
CA ASN A 124 -25.01 9.86 -3.64
C ASN A 124 -26.14 9.14 -4.37
N GLU A 125 -26.09 7.82 -4.48
CA GLU A 125 -27.19 7.03 -5.07
C GLU A 125 -28.50 7.19 -4.28
N THR A 126 -28.41 7.19 -2.94
CA THR A 126 -29.59 7.40 -2.08
C THR A 126 -30.21 8.77 -2.29
N LEU A 127 -29.39 9.83 -2.36
CA LEU A 127 -29.85 11.19 -2.65
C LEU A 127 -30.50 11.32 -4.02
N LYS A 128 -29.91 10.70 -5.04
CA LYS A 128 -30.46 10.70 -6.41
C LYS A 128 -31.83 10.03 -6.45
N LYS A 129 -31.99 8.88 -5.80
CA LYS A 129 -33.27 8.16 -5.70
C LYS A 129 -34.33 8.99 -4.98
N HIS A 130 -33.95 9.69 -3.90
CA HIS A 130 -34.86 10.54 -3.15
C HIS A 130 -35.34 11.75 -3.96
N LEU A 131 -34.44 12.44 -4.67
CA LEU A 131 -34.80 13.54 -5.57
C LEU A 131 -35.73 13.09 -6.70
N MET A 132 -35.47 11.93 -7.27
CA MET A 132 -36.31 11.35 -8.34
C MET A 132 -37.72 11.02 -7.84
N TYR A 133 -37.85 10.52 -6.60
CA TYR A 133 -39.14 10.29 -5.95
C TYR A 133 -39.91 11.60 -5.71
N ILE A 134 -39.27 12.63 -5.16
CA ILE A 134 -39.89 13.95 -4.97
C ILE A 134 -40.36 14.54 -6.30
N PHE A 135 -39.54 14.43 -7.35
CA PHE A 135 -39.89 14.91 -8.67
C PHE A 135 -41.14 14.21 -9.23
N SER A 136 -41.26 12.89 -9.05
CA SER A 136 -42.44 12.12 -9.47
C SER A 136 -43.73 12.48 -8.75
N LEU A 137 -43.66 12.93 -7.49
CA LEU A 137 -44.83 13.33 -6.70
C LEU A 137 -45.30 14.77 -6.98
N THR A 138 -44.43 15.60 -7.56
CA THR A 138 -44.69 17.03 -7.80
C THR A 138 -45.12 17.33 -9.24
N HIS A 139 -45.06 16.33 -10.14
CA HIS A 139 -45.39 16.45 -11.56
C HIS A 139 -46.44 15.44 -12.04
N THR A 140 -47.25 14.90 -11.11
CA THR A 140 -48.52 14.19 -11.37
C THR A 140 -49.68 15.11 -11.02
#